data_AF-A0A921GEB6-F1
#
_entry.id   AF-A0A921GEB6-F1
#
_cell.length_a   1.000
_cell.length_b   1.000
_cell.length_c   1.000
_cell.angle_alpha   90.00
_cell.angle_beta   90.00
_cell.angle_gamma   90.00
#
_symmetry.space_group_name_H-M   'P 1'
#
loop_
_entity.id
_entity.type
_entity.pdbx_description
1 polymer ?
#
loop_
_entity_poly.entity_id
_entity_poly.type
_entity_poly.pdbx_seq_one_letter_code
_entity_poly.pdbx_strand_id
1 'polypeptide(L)' 'MSANVESMFYVRETPWHGLGTKVMAAPDSREALIAAGLNWNVIQEPIYTTENEPIKGYKANVRDSDRK' A
#
# COMPACT_ATOMS: atom_id res chain seq x y z
N MET A 1 6.66 2.07 11.47
CA MET A 1 5.84 3.25 11.11
C MET A 1 5.29 3.02 9.70
N SER A 2 3.98 3.12 9.51
CA SER A 2 3.26 2.93 8.24
C SER A 2 3.61 3.95 7.16
N ALA A 3 4.16 5.12 7.52
CA ALA A 3 4.51 6.20 6.61
C ALA A 3 5.69 5.90 5.65
N ASN A 4 6.40 4.77 5.82
CA ASN A 4 7.53 4.38 4.95
C ASN A 4 7.16 3.33 3.89
N VAL A 5 5.91 2.87 3.83
CA VAL A 5 5.49 1.77 2.92
C VAL A 5 4.92 2.31 1.60
N GLU A 6 4.70 3.62 1.48
CA GLU A 6 3.94 4.22 0.37
C GLU A 6 4.63 5.53 -0.08
N SER A 7 5.76 5.39 -0.77
CA SER A 7 6.54 6.52 -1.26
C SER A 7 6.11 6.89 -2.68
N MET A 8 5.70 8.13 -2.91
CA MET A 8 5.38 8.63 -4.25
C MET A 8 6.58 8.59 -5.21
N PHE A 9 6.35 8.63 -6.52
CA PHE A 9 7.39 8.78 -7.54
C PHE A 9 7.23 10.09 -8.32
N TYR A 10 8.31 10.57 -8.94
CA TYR A 10 8.28 11.78 -9.77
C TYR A 10 9.25 11.71 -10.96
N VAL A 11 8.93 12.47 -12.00
CA VAL A 11 9.81 12.70 -13.17
C VAL A 11 10.42 14.10 -13.11
N ARG A 12 11.60 14.26 -13.71
CA ARG A 12 12.30 15.55 -13.86
C ARG A 12 12.80 16.15 -12.54
N GLU A 13 12.03 17.04 -11.94
CA GLU A 13 12.44 17.85 -10.79
C GLU A 13 11.91 17.28 -9.49
N THR A 14 12.71 17.43 -8.43
CA THR A 14 12.34 16.98 -7.09
C THR A 14 11.16 17.81 -6.58
N PRO A 15 10.09 17.16 -6.06
CA PRO A 15 8.94 17.86 -5.52
C PRO A 15 9.29 18.63 -4.24
N TRP A 16 8.44 19.59 -3.88
CA TRP A 16 8.70 20.59 -2.83
C TRP A 16 9.08 20.03 -1.45
N HIS A 17 8.60 18.83 -1.11
CA HIS A 17 8.90 18.17 0.17
C HIS A 17 10.14 17.26 0.12
N GLY A 18 10.78 17.09 -1.04
CA GLY A 18 12.02 16.32 -1.19
C GLY A 18 11.90 14.80 -1.03
N LEU A 19 10.68 14.25 -0.94
CA LEU A 19 10.42 12.82 -0.76
C LEU A 19 10.01 12.16 -2.08
N GLY A 20 10.20 10.85 -2.16
CA GLY A 20 9.76 10.02 -3.28
C GLY A 20 10.88 9.52 -4.19
N THR A 21 10.52 8.63 -5.11
CA THR A 21 11.45 7.96 -6.02
C THR A 21 11.52 8.70 -7.35
N LYS A 22 12.71 9.16 -7.75
CA LYS A 22 12.92 9.74 -9.08
C LYS A 22 12.89 8.62 -10.13
N VAL A 23 12.01 8.75 -11.13
CA VAL A 23 11.96 7.86 -12.30
C VAL A 23 12.38 8.60 -13.56
N MET A 24 12.99 7.88 -14.50
CA MET A 24 13.59 8.48 -15.71
C MET A 24 12.55 8.90 -16.74
N ALA A 25 11.44 8.17 -16.84
CA ALA A 25 10.33 8.44 -17.73
C ALA A 25 9.01 8.15 -17.01
N ALA A 26 7.89 8.61 -17.57
CA ALA A 26 6.57 8.32 -17.02
C ALA A 26 6.29 6.80 -17.17
N PRO A 27 6.13 6.07 -16.06
CA PRO A 27 5.84 4.63 -16.10
C PRO A 27 4.43 4.37 -16.60
N ASP A 28 4.18 3.15 -17.07
CA ASP A 28 2.81 2.68 -17.24
C ASP A 28 2.10 2.48 -15.89
N SER A 29 0.79 2.23 -15.89
CA SER A 29 0.02 2.14 -14.65
C SER A 29 0.50 1.03 -13.71
N ARG A 30 1.04 -0.09 -14.22
CA ARG A 30 1.54 -1.18 -13.39
C ARG A 30 2.85 -0.78 -12.73
N GLU A 31 3.78 -0.28 -13.54
CA GLU A 31 5.09 0.19 -13.06
C GLU A 31 4.94 1.36 -12.08
N ALA A 32 3.96 2.24 -12.29
CA ALA A 32 3.62 3.33 -11.39
C ALA A 32 3.23 2.83 -9.98
N LEU A 33 2.38 1.81 -9.89
CA LEU A 33 1.97 1.23 -8.61
C LEU A 33 3.16 0.59 -7.87
N ILE A 34 4.06 -0.07 -8.60
CA ILE A 34 5.28 -0.66 -8.02
C ILE A 34 6.21 0.45 -7.52
N ALA A 35 6.49 1.46 -8.35
CA ALA A 35 7.36 2.58 -8.00
C ALA A 35 6.82 3.41 -6.83
N ALA A 36 5.49 3.45 -6.67
CA ALA A 36 4.80 4.11 -5.57
C ALA A 36 4.76 3.29 -4.25
N GLY A 37 5.24 2.05 -4.26
CA GLY A 37 5.09 1.12 -3.12
C GLY A 37 3.67 0.60 -2.91
N LEU A 38 2.76 0.78 -3.88
CA LEU A 38 1.34 0.43 -3.80
C LEU A 38 1.02 -0.97 -4.36
N ASN A 39 2.02 -1.72 -4.81
CA ASN A 39 1.87 -3.06 -5.37
C ASN A 39 1.76 -4.16 -4.29
N TRP A 40 0.92 -3.92 -3.28
CA TRP A 40 0.55 -4.90 -2.25
C TRP A 40 -0.75 -5.61 -2.62
N ASN A 41 -1.00 -6.78 -2.04
CA ASN A 41 -2.24 -7.52 -2.26
C ASN A 41 -3.28 -7.18 -1.19
N VAL A 42 -4.55 -7.09 -1.58
CA VAL A 42 -5.66 -7.09 -0.63
C VAL A 42 -5.97 -8.54 -0.25
N ILE A 43 -5.80 -8.86 1.03
CA ILE A 43 -6.25 -10.14 1.60
C ILE A 43 -7.48 -9.91 2.47
N GLN A 44 -8.32 -10.94 2.57
CA GLN A 44 -9.51 -10.89 3.42
C GLN A 44 -9.31 -11.73 4.67
N GLU A 45 -9.42 -11.11 5.83
CA GLU A 45 -9.30 -11.77 7.14
C GLU A 45 -10.67 -11.83 7.84
N PRO A 46 -10.96 -12.89 8.61
CA PRO A 46 -12.17 -12.95 9.44
C PRO A 46 -12.16 -11.86 10.52
N ILE A 47 -13.34 -11.34 10.84
CA ILE A 47 -13.55 -10.40 11.95
C ILE A 47 -14.09 -11.18 13.14
N TYR A 48 -13.63 -10.84 14.35
CA TYR A 48 -14.03 -11.50 15.59
C TYR A 48 -14.70 -10.51 16.56
N THR A 49 -15.62 -10.99 17.39
CA THR A 49 -16.16 -10.25 18.53
C THR A 49 -15.14 -10.14 19.66
N THR A 50 -15.47 -9.40 20.72
CA THR A 50 -14.67 -9.31 21.95
C THR A 50 -14.49 -10.66 22.64
N GLU A 51 -15.40 -11.60 22.42
CA GLU A 51 -15.40 -12.97 22.94
C GLU A 51 -14.67 -13.95 22.00
N ASN A 52 -13.99 -13.45 20.96
CA ASN A 52 -13.27 -14.23 19.96
C ASN A 52 -14.17 -15.13 19.08
N GLU A 53 -15.42 -14.71 18.85
CA GLU A 53 -16.35 -15.41 17.94
C GLU A 53 -16.30 -14.80 16.53
N PRO A 54 -16.18 -15.60 15.45
CA PRO A 54 -16.12 -15.07 14.09
C PRO A 54 -17.47 -14.52 13.64
N ILE A 55 -17.48 -13.29 13.12
CA ILE A 55 -18.67 -12.65 12.56
C ILE A 55 -18.92 -13.20 11.15
N LYS A 56 -19.90 -14.10 11.02
CA LYS A 56 -20.22 -14.75 9.75
C LYS A 56 -20.63 -13.74 8.68
N GLY A 57 -20.07 -13.90 7.48
CA GLY A 57 -20.38 -13.05 6.32
C GLY A 57 -19.59 -11.74 6.25
N TYR A 58 -18.83 -11.40 7.29
CA TYR A 58 -18.01 -10.19 7.33
C TYR A 58 -16.52 -10.54 7.35
N LYS A 59 -15.74 -9.75 6.60
CA LYS A 59 -14.27 -9.86 6.54
C LYS A 59 -13.64 -8.47 6.50
N ALA A 60 -12.46 -8.34 7.08
CA ALA A 60 -11.63 -7.15 6.96
C ALA A 60 -10.74 -7.29 5.72
N ASN A 61 -10.64 -6.22 4.92
CA ASN A 61 -9.63 -6.13 3.88
C ASN A 61 -8.35 -5.57 4.50
N VAL A 62 -7.27 -6.32 4.38
CA VAL A 62 -5.96 -5.98 4.95
C VAL A 62 -4.92 -6.05 3.83
N ARG A 63 -3.89 -5.19 3.89
CA ARG A 63 -2.75 -5.32 2.98
C ARG A 63 -1.89 -6.49 3.45
N ASP A 64 -1.42 -7.33 2.52
CA ASP A 64 -0.52 -8.44 2.83
C ASP A 64 0.79 -8.01 3.52
N SER A 65 1.16 -6.74 3.40
CA SER A 65 2.32 -6.14 4.07
C SER A 65 2.10 -5.75 5.53
N ASP A 66 0.86 -5.52 5.99
CA ASP A 66 0.60 -4.90 7.31
C ASP A 66 0.78 -5.86 8.50
N ARG A 67 0.97 -7.16 8.24
CA ARG A 67 1.08 -8.22 9.25
C ARG A 67 2.51 -8.78 9.39
N LYS A 68 3.52 -8.10 8.84
CA LYS A 68 4.95 -8.46 8.97
C LYS A 68 5.63 -7.68 10.10
#